data_AF-A0A2J9DX63-F1
#
_entry.id   AF-A0A2J9DX63-F1
#
_cell.length_a   1.000
_cell.length_b   1.000
_cell.length_c   1.000
_cell.angle_alpha   90.00
_cell.angle_beta   90.00
_cell.angle_gamma   90.00
#
_symmetry.space_group_name_H-M   'P 1'
#
loop_
_entity.id
_entity.type
_entity.pdbx_description
1 polymer ?
#
loop_
_entity_poly.entity_id
_entity_poly.type
_entity_poly.pdbx_seq_one_letter_code
_entity_poly.pdbx_strand_id
1 'polypeptide(L)'
;MYIIIDKKSSDIIFTDSFYGGPSCALIDPNNKYAIVAGKHLTLWDCYEVNAKLTKFETEEFCWIERLRLINEDTIQILLDPWFQYSAIWELIVSNRSLFKISDFMKYKNLPYTDNIVW
;
A
#
# COMPACT_ATOMS: atom_id res chain seq x y z
N MET A 1 8.79 -12.94 1.68
CA MET A 1 9.91 -12.00 1.89
C MET A 1 9.96 -11.04 0.72
N TYR A 2 10.24 -9.77 0.96
CA TYR A 2 10.47 -8.76 -0.07
C TYR A 2 11.62 -7.84 0.35
N ILE A 3 12.23 -7.19 -0.64
CA ILE A 3 13.35 -6.27 -0.45
C ILE A 3 13.13 -5.00 -1.26
N ILE A 4 13.59 -3.87 -0.70
CA ILE A 4 13.74 -2.61 -1.42
C ILE A 4 15.25 -2.42 -1.63
N ILE A 5 15.65 -2.17 -2.87
CA ILE A 5 17.06 -2.05 -3.27
C ILE A 5 17.27 -0.69 -3.94
N ASP A 6 18.36 0.00 -3.57
CA ASP A 6 18.87 1.09 -4.39
C ASP A 6 19.49 0.50 -5.66
N LYS A 7 18.89 0.78 -6.82
CA LYS A 7 19.34 0.16 -8.07
C LYS A 7 20.75 0.60 -8.49
N LYS A 8 21.23 1.77 -8.06
CA LYS A 8 22.53 2.30 -8.45
C LYS A 8 23.65 1.70 -7.61
N SER A 9 23.51 1.68 -6.29
CA SER A 9 24.53 1.12 -5.40
C SER A 9 24.39 -0.39 -5.20
N SER A 10 23.23 -0.96 -5.55
CA SER A 10 22.84 -2.34 -5.20
C SER A 10 22.69 -2.56 -3.70
N ASP A 11 22.59 -1.50 -2.91
CA ASP A 11 22.40 -1.60 -1.47
C ASP A 11 20.96 -2.01 -1.15
N ILE A 12 20.83 -2.94 -0.21
CA ILE A 12 19.53 -3.29 0.36
C ILE A 12 19.12 -2.16 1.30
N ILE A 13 18.11 -1.41 0.90
CA ILE A 13 17.51 -0.34 1.71
C ILE A 13 16.71 -0.97 2.85
N PHE A 14 15.96 -2.04 2.55
CA PHE A 14 15.09 -2.68 3.51
C PHE A 14 14.74 -4.12 3.13
N THR A 15 14.43 -4.94 4.13
CA THR A 15 13.97 -6.32 3.99
C THR A 15 12.87 -6.59 5.00
N ASP A 16 11.76 -7.20 4.56
CA ASP A 16 10.68 -7.64 5.44
C ASP A 16 9.91 -8.81 4.82
N SER A 17 8.86 -9.26 5.51
CA SER A 17 8.03 -10.38 5.14
C SER A 17 6.56 -10.08 5.37
N PHE A 18 5.74 -10.50 4.42
CA PHE A 18 4.30 -10.59 4.61
C PHE A 18 3.94 -11.99 5.12
N TYR A 19 2.92 -12.09 5.96
CA TYR A 19 2.17 -13.33 6.05
C TYR A 19 1.39 -13.49 4.73
N GLY A 20 1.76 -14.51 3.94
CA GLY A 20 1.44 -14.59 2.52
C GLY A 20 2.52 -13.92 1.66
N GLY A 21 2.11 -13.09 0.69
CA GLY A 21 3.00 -12.31 -0.17
C GLY A 21 2.46 -10.88 -0.38
N PRO A 22 3.28 -9.96 -0.92
CA PRO A 22 2.79 -8.67 -1.38
C PRO A 22 1.83 -8.87 -2.56
N SER A 23 0.74 -8.11 -2.59
CA SER A 23 -0.22 -8.07 -3.70
C SER A 23 0.13 -6.98 -4.70
N CYS A 24 0.67 -5.86 -4.23
CA CYS A 24 0.95 -4.69 -5.04
C CYS A 24 2.07 -3.83 -4.45
N ALA A 25 2.65 -2.98 -5.29
CA ALA A 25 3.66 -2.01 -4.90
C ALA A 25 3.55 -0.75 -5.76
N LEU A 26 4.06 0.36 -5.25
CA LEU A 26 4.07 1.65 -5.93
C LEU A 26 5.38 2.37 -5.62
N ILE A 27 6.02 2.95 -6.62
CA ILE A 27 7.20 3.80 -6.45
C ILE A 27 6.85 5.19 -6.95
N ASP A 28 7.18 6.21 -6.15
CA ASP A 28 7.04 7.60 -6.55
C ASP A 28 7.86 7.89 -7.82
N PRO A 29 7.32 8.62 -8.82
CA PRO A 29 8.07 8.97 -10.03
C PRO A 29 9.40 9.70 -9.79
N ASN A 30 9.55 10.39 -8.65
CA ASN A 30 10.77 11.09 -8.27
C ASN A 30 11.65 10.29 -7.28
N ASN A 31 11.32 9.02 -7.03
CA ASN A 31 11.99 8.13 -6.08
C ASN A 31 12.04 8.67 -4.64
N LYS A 32 11.07 9.50 -4.23
CA LYS A 32 11.02 10.02 -2.84
C LYS A 32 10.46 9.02 -1.84
N TYR A 33 9.66 8.07 -2.33
CA TYR A 33 9.08 7.01 -1.52
C TYR A 33 8.75 5.77 -2.35
N ALA A 34 8.56 4.66 -1.66
CA ALA A 34 8.08 3.41 -2.19
C ALA A 34 7.10 2.77 -1.20
N ILE A 35 6.06 2.13 -1.72
CA ILE A 35 5.09 1.37 -0.97
C ILE A 35 5.09 -0.06 -1.43
N VAL A 36 5.05 -0.98 -0.48
CA VAL A 36 4.76 -2.40 -0.71
C VAL A 36 3.56 -2.76 0.14
N ALA A 37 2.55 -3.39 -0.47
CA ALA A 37 1.31 -3.71 0.20
C ALA A 37 0.85 -5.15 -0.09
N GLY A 38 0.03 -5.67 0.83
CA GLY A 38 -0.48 -7.04 0.85
C GLY A 38 -1.32 -7.18 2.10
N LYS A 39 -0.94 -8.08 3.02
CA LYS A 39 -1.60 -8.14 4.34
C LYS A 39 -1.54 -6.80 5.09
N HIS A 40 -0.43 -6.10 5.01
CA HIS A 40 -0.22 -4.76 5.57
C HIS A 40 0.28 -3.81 4.50
N LEU A 41 0.45 -2.54 4.83
CA LEU A 41 1.13 -1.55 3.99
C LEU A 41 2.44 -1.14 4.65
N THR A 42 3.54 -1.17 3.89
CA THR A 42 4.82 -0.62 4.31
C THR A 42 5.20 0.52 3.39
N LEU A 43 5.33 1.71 3.97
CA LEU A 43 5.86 2.91 3.33
C LEU A 43 7.33 3.06 3.69
N TRP A 44 8.17 3.12 2.67
CA TRP A 44 9.53 3.63 2.76
C TRP A 44 9.56 5.04 2.17
N ASP A 45 10.11 6.00 2.88
CA ASP A 45 10.26 7.36 2.36
C ASP A 45 11.59 8.01 2.78
N CYS A 46 12.09 8.92 1.96
CA CYS A 46 13.30 9.69 2.21
C CYS A 46 13.04 11.20 2.23
N TYR A 47 11.85 11.64 2.67
CA TYR A 47 11.51 13.06 2.78
C TYR A 47 12.34 13.78 3.86
N GLU A 48 12.76 13.04 4.90
CA GLU A 48 13.62 13.56 5.96
C GLU A 48 15.09 13.17 5.73
N VAL A 49 15.99 13.76 6.53
CA VAL A 49 17.45 13.49 6.50
C VAL A 49 17.78 12.01 6.70
N ASN A 50 16.85 11.23 7.27
CA ASN A 50 16.95 9.79 7.40
C ASN A 50 15.76 9.11 6.71
N ALA A 51 16.05 8.06 5.94
CA ALA A 51 15.04 7.17 5.41
C ALA A 51 14.19 6.59 6.55
N LYS A 52 12.86 6.66 6.41
CA LYS A 52 11.92 6.13 7.38
C LYS A 52 11.09 5.01 6.79
N LEU A 53 10.79 4.04 7.65
CA LEU A 53 9.87 2.95 7.37
C LEU A 53 8.67 3.10 8.29
N THR A 54 7.48 3.14 7.68
CA THR A 54 6.22 3.22 8.41
C THR A 54 5.34 2.06 7.97
N LYS A 55 4.88 1.27 8.95
CA LYS A 55 3.99 0.13 8.72
C LYS A 55 2.58 0.48 9.19
N PHE A 56 1.60 0.16 8.36
CA PHE A 56 0.18 0.31 8.65
C PHE A 56 -0.50 -1.05 8.58
N GLU A 57 -1.06 -1.49 9.71
CA GLU A 57 -1.81 -2.74 9.82
C GLU A 57 -2.80 -2.58 10.98
N THR A 58 -4.09 -2.75 10.70
CA THR A 58 -5.14 -2.87 11.73
C THR A 58 -6.09 -3.98 11.31
N GLU A 59 -7.05 -4.33 12.18
CA GLU A 59 -8.09 -5.32 11.81
C GLU A 59 -8.94 -4.84 10.63
N GLU A 60 -9.21 -3.54 10.53
CA GLU A 60 -10.00 -2.94 9.45
C GLU A 60 -9.17 -2.54 8.23
N PHE A 61 -7.87 -2.30 8.43
CA PHE A 61 -6.91 -1.95 7.38
C PHE A 61 -5.89 -3.07 7.21
N CYS A 62 -6.29 -4.07 6.44
CA CYS A 62 -5.45 -5.19 6.02
C CYS A 62 -5.97 -5.75 4.69
N TRP A 63 -5.20 -6.66 4.09
CA TRP A 63 -5.54 -7.28 2.80
C TRP A 63 -5.70 -6.23 1.69
N ILE A 64 -4.70 -5.38 1.54
CA ILE A 64 -4.60 -4.42 0.44
C ILE A 64 -4.49 -5.18 -0.87
N GLU A 65 -5.33 -4.82 -1.84
CA GLU A 65 -5.40 -5.47 -3.15
C GLU A 65 -4.82 -4.58 -4.26
N ARG A 66 -5.15 -3.27 -4.25
CA ARG A 66 -4.66 -2.33 -5.27
C ARG A 66 -4.27 -0.98 -4.68
N LEU A 67 -3.30 -0.35 -5.35
CA LEU A 67 -2.86 1.02 -5.10
C LEU A 67 -3.11 1.87 -6.35
N ARG A 68 -3.44 3.14 -6.15
CA ARG A 68 -3.57 4.14 -7.22
C ARG A 68 -2.96 5.46 -6.75
N LEU A 69 -1.97 5.96 -7.48
CA LEU A 69 -1.47 7.32 -7.26
C LEU A 69 -2.52 8.32 -7.75
N ILE A 70 -2.98 9.21 -6.88
CA ILE A 70 -3.93 10.27 -7.22
C ILE A 70 -3.21 11.55 -7.60
N ASN A 71 -2.17 11.88 -6.84
CA ASN A 71 -1.25 12.98 -7.08
C ASN A 71 0.08 12.67 -6.34
N GLU A 72 1.04 13.60 -6.35
CA GLU A 72 2.37 13.39 -5.77
C GLU A 72 2.38 12.97 -4.29
N ASP A 73 1.36 13.33 -3.51
CA ASP A 73 1.32 13.12 -2.05
C ASP A 73 0.14 12.23 -1.60
N THR A 74 -0.74 11.82 -2.51
CA THR A 74 -1.97 11.10 -2.17
C THR A 74 -2.09 9.79 -2.93
N ILE A 75 -2.30 8.71 -2.19
CA ILE A 75 -2.47 7.36 -2.72
C ILE A 75 -3.80 6.81 -2.25
N GLN A 76 -4.60 6.33 -3.19
CA GLN A 76 -5.79 5.55 -2.90
C GLN A 76 -5.46 4.07 -2.81
N ILE A 77 -6.08 3.42 -1.84
CA ILE A 77 -5.81 2.05 -1.44
C ILE A 77 -7.12 1.31 -1.43
N LEU A 78 -7.23 0.28 -2.27
CA LEU A 78 -8.35 -0.63 -2.27
C LEU A 78 -7.99 -1.85 -1.43
N LEU A 79 -8.80 -2.14 -0.41
CA LEU A 79 -8.76 -3.42 0.29
C LEU A 79 -9.47 -4.51 -0.53
N ASP A 80 -9.14 -5.78 -0.25
CA ASP A 80 -9.76 -6.95 -0.86
C ASP A 80 -11.30 -6.79 -0.92
N PRO A 81 -11.90 -6.75 -2.13
CA PRO A 81 -13.33 -6.55 -2.30
C PRO A 81 -14.24 -7.59 -1.63
N TRP A 82 -13.70 -8.77 -1.29
CA TRP A 82 -14.41 -9.85 -0.60
C TRP A 82 -14.18 -9.84 0.92
N PHE A 83 -13.29 -8.99 1.41
CA PHE A 83 -13.05 -8.85 2.84
C PHE A 83 -14.21 -8.14 3.54
N GLN A 84 -14.47 -8.50 4.80
CA GLN A 84 -15.60 -7.96 5.57
C GLN A 84 -15.53 -6.44 5.77
N TYR A 85 -14.31 -5.88 5.79
CA TYR A 85 -14.04 -4.43 5.90
C TYR A 85 -13.61 -3.81 4.56
N SER A 86 -13.98 -4.43 3.43
CA SER A 86 -13.67 -3.90 2.10
C SER A 86 -14.02 -2.41 1.99
N ALA A 87 -13.02 -1.62 1.62
CA ALA A 87 -13.07 -0.16 1.67
C ALA A 87 -12.02 0.45 0.74
N ILE A 88 -12.24 1.72 0.41
CA ILE A 88 -11.24 2.58 -0.21
C ILE A 88 -10.69 3.52 0.88
N TRP A 89 -9.38 3.50 1.03
CA TRP A 89 -8.62 4.34 1.95
C TRP A 89 -7.73 5.32 1.18
N GLU A 90 -7.34 6.39 1.85
CA GLU A 90 -6.37 7.37 1.36
C GLU A 90 -5.20 7.48 2.33
N LEU A 91 -4.00 7.50 1.77
CA LEU A 91 -2.75 7.78 2.47
C LEU A 91 -2.19 9.10 1.94
N ILE A 92 -1.99 10.04 2.86
CA ILE A 92 -1.20 11.26 2.64
C ILE A 92 0.23 10.95 3.06
N VAL A 93 1.15 10.92 2.10
CA VAL A 93 2.50 10.38 2.31
C VAL A 93 3.34 11.30 3.20
N SER A 94 3.31 12.60 2.94
CA SER A 94 4.11 13.63 3.63
C SER A 94 3.96 13.60 5.16
N ASN A 95 2.74 13.39 5.64
CA ASN A 95 2.42 13.37 7.06
C ASN A 95 1.97 11.99 7.59
N ARG A 96 1.96 10.96 6.73
CA ARG A 96 1.60 9.57 7.06
C ARG A 96 0.16 9.43 7.59
N SER A 97 -0.74 10.34 7.20
CA SER A 97 -2.15 10.25 7.58
C SER A 97 -2.86 9.22 6.72
N LEU A 98 -3.43 8.21 7.37
CA LEU A 98 -4.21 7.17 6.74
C LEU A 98 -5.67 7.29 7.22
N PHE A 99 -6.61 7.40 6.28
CA PHE A 99 -8.03 7.49 6.61
C PHE A 99 -8.90 6.82 5.55
N LYS A 100 -10.05 6.33 5.99
CA LYS A 100 -11.04 5.68 5.14
C LYS A 100 -11.88 6.73 4.42
N ILE A 101 -12.08 6.56 3.11
CA ILE A 101 -12.91 7.46 2.30
C ILE A 101 -14.31 6.89 2.14
N SER A 102 -14.41 5.58 1.88
CA SER A 102 -15.70 4.91 1.67
C SER A 102 -15.60 3.41 1.87
N ASP A 103 -16.74 2.79 2.16
CA ASP A 103 -16.93 1.34 2.04
C ASP A 103 -16.94 0.91 0.56
N PHE A 104 -16.42 -0.28 0.26
CA PHE A 104 -16.41 -0.84 -1.08
C PHE A 104 -17.13 -2.18 -1.15
N MET A 105 -18.45 -2.15 -1.18
CA MET A 105 -19.30 -3.36 -1.10
C MET A 105 -19.66 -3.96 -2.48
N LYS A 106 -19.11 -3.40 -3.57
CA LYS A 106 -19.52 -3.71 -4.94
C LYS A 106 -19.41 -5.19 -5.33
N TYR A 107 -18.42 -5.90 -4.79
CA TYR A 107 -18.15 -7.31 -5.10
C TYR A 107 -18.57 -8.27 -3.98
N LYS A 108 -19.19 -7.75 -2.92
CA LYS A 108 -19.62 -8.57 -1.79
C LYS A 108 -20.65 -9.60 -2.25
N ASN A 109 -20.43 -10.86 -1.89
CA ASN A 109 -21.23 -12.02 -2.29
C ASN A 109 -21.25 -12.31 -3.81
N LEU A 110 -20.38 -11.67 -4.60
CA LEU A 110 -20.17 -12.05 -6.00
C LEU A 110 -19.02 -13.07 -6.08
N PRO A 111 -18.98 -13.91 -7.13
CA PRO A 111 -17.81 -14.75 -7.40
C PRO A 111 -16.54 -13.91 -7.57
N TYR A 112 -15.39 -14.51 -7.24
CA TYR A 112 -14.08 -13.90 -7.41
C TYR A 112 -13.84 -13.45 -8.87
N THR A 113 -13.15 -12.32 -9.05
CA THR A 113 -12.69 -11.83 -10.35
C THR A 113 -11.45 -10.96 -10.22
N ASP A 114 -10.50 -11.13 -11.15
CA ASP A 114 -9.31 -10.27 -11.21
C ASP A 114 -9.64 -8.84 -11.69
N ASN A 115 -10.73 -8.67 -12.45
CA ASN A 115 -11.11 -7.41 -13.09
C ASN A 115 -11.98 -6.55 -12.16
N ILE A 116 -11.33 -5.97 -11.15
CA ILE A 116 -11.97 -5.09 -10.18
C ILE A 116 -12.07 -3.67 -10.73
N VAL A 117 -13.29 -3.15 -10.83
CA VAL A 117 -13.58 -1.76 -11.23
C VAL A 117 -13.95 -0.97 -9.98
N TRP A 118 -13.10 -0.01 -9.63
CA TRP A 118 -13.16 0.79 -8.41
C TRP A 118 -12.77 2.25 -8.64
#